data_AF-A0A2H0NE29-F1
#
_entry.id   AF-A0A2H0NE29-F1
#
_cell.length_a   1.000
_cell.length_b   1.000
_cell.length_c   1.000
_cell.angle_alpha   90.00
_cell.angle_beta   90.00
_cell.angle_gamma   90.00
#
_symmetry.space_group_name_H-M   'P 1'
#
loop_
_entity.id
_entity.type
_entity.pdbx_description
1 polymer ?
#
loop_
_entity_poly.entity_id
_entity_poly.type
_entity_poly.pdbx_seq_one_letter_code
_entity_poly.pdbx_strand_id
1 'polypeptide(L)'
;MKTYRDDINGYEFQYPESFGANVWGAHFWPPKVTVVSINENPVKNGCPELPLELESTVINNIKLNNIEYTEYIVREPAAGNLYNDYCYVTQKQKKYYVLNFIIREVNGCAGGSPGAFWETEFEEECINLDRVKDIENPIKTMVSTFKFID
;
A
#
# COMPACT_ATOMS: atom_id res chain seq x y z
N MET A 1 -10.96 -8.82 -11.59
CA MET A 1 -9.52 -8.88 -11.25
C MET A 1 -8.74 -9.04 -12.54
N LYS A 2 -7.66 -8.26 -12.71
CA LYS A 2 -6.67 -8.37 -13.77
C LYS A 2 -5.41 -9.00 -13.21
N THR A 3 -4.66 -9.71 -14.04
CA THR A 3 -3.34 -10.24 -13.69
C THR A 3 -2.26 -9.36 -14.30
N TYR A 4 -1.31 -8.92 -13.48
CA TYR A 4 -0.04 -8.39 -13.96
C TYR A 4 0.99 -9.51 -13.89
N ARG A 5 1.77 -9.67 -14.95
CA ARG A 5 2.82 -10.69 -15.05
C ARG A 5 4.07 -10.09 -15.67
N ASP A 6 5.21 -10.35 -15.03
CA ASP A 6 6.53 -9.96 -15.50
C ASP A 6 7.39 -11.22 -15.61
N ASP A 7 7.53 -11.73 -16.84
CA ASP A 7 8.33 -12.92 -17.13
C ASP A 7 9.84 -12.66 -16.99
N ILE A 8 10.30 -11.40 -17.10
CA ILE A 8 11.72 -11.05 -16.97
C ILE A 8 12.15 -11.13 -15.51
N ASN A 9 11.29 -10.68 -14.60
CA ASN A 9 11.54 -10.71 -13.16
C ASN A 9 10.89 -11.89 -12.44
N GLY A 10 10.10 -12.72 -13.13
CA GLY A 10 9.58 -13.98 -12.62
C GLY A 10 8.51 -13.82 -11.53
N TYR A 11 7.55 -12.91 -11.73
CA TYR A 11 6.43 -12.74 -10.80
C TYR A 11 5.10 -12.44 -11.50
N GLU A 12 4.00 -12.76 -10.83
CA GLU A 12 2.67 -12.24 -11.16
C GLU A 12 1.87 -11.92 -9.89
N PHE A 13 0.89 -11.02 -10.04
CA PHE A 13 -0.09 -10.71 -9.01
C PHE A 13 -1.40 -10.23 -9.65
N GLN A 14 -2.46 -10.18 -8.87
CA GLN A 14 -3.77 -9.72 -9.31
C GLN A 14 -4.17 -8.41 -8.64
N TYR A 15 -4.91 -7.58 -9.39
CA TYR A 15 -5.41 -6.29 -8.95
C TYR A 15 -6.77 -5.99 -9.60
N PRO A 16 -7.66 -5.21 -8.97
CA PRO A 16 -8.91 -4.77 -9.58
C PRO A 16 -8.67 -3.73 -10.67
N GLU A 17 -9.65 -3.50 -11.55
CA GLU A 17 -9.51 -2.47 -12.60
C GLU A 17 -9.40 -1.06 -12.04
N SER A 18 -10.05 -0.81 -10.91
CA SER A 18 -10.01 0.43 -10.12
C SER A 18 -9.84 0.09 -8.65
N PHE A 19 -9.18 0.97 -7.90
CA PHE A 19 -8.96 0.80 -6.47
C PHE A 19 -9.21 2.09 -5.70
N GLY A 20 -9.90 1.95 -4.58
CA GLY A 20 -10.37 3.07 -3.79
C GLY A 20 -11.88 2.99 -3.52
N ALA A 21 -12.34 3.92 -2.70
CA ALA A 21 -13.73 4.16 -2.33
C ALA A 21 -13.99 5.68 -2.32
N ASN A 22 -15.19 6.11 -1.92
CA ASN A 22 -15.62 7.52 -2.02
C ASN A 22 -14.59 8.53 -1.47
N VAL A 23 -13.91 8.20 -0.37
CA VAL A 23 -12.97 9.09 0.32
C VAL A 23 -11.51 8.63 0.20
N TRP A 24 -11.26 7.52 -0.50
CA TRP A 24 -9.92 6.93 -0.65
C TRP A 24 -9.63 6.68 -2.13
N GLY A 25 -8.57 7.29 -2.66
CA GLY A 25 -8.15 7.07 -4.05
C GLY A 25 -6.71 6.57 -4.11
N ALA A 26 -6.45 5.57 -4.96
CA ALA A 26 -5.06 5.25 -5.31
C ALA A 26 -4.40 6.47 -5.98
N HIS A 27 -3.25 6.91 -5.47
CA HIS A 27 -2.47 7.98 -6.08
C HIS A 27 -1.89 7.55 -7.43
N PHE A 28 -1.48 6.27 -7.52
CA PHE A 28 -1.07 5.62 -8.76
C PHE A 28 -1.77 4.27 -8.91
N TRP A 29 -2.27 3.97 -10.11
CA TRP A 29 -2.92 2.70 -10.42
C TRP A 29 -2.61 2.26 -11.87
N PRO A 30 -2.34 0.96 -12.14
CA PRO A 30 -2.21 -0.16 -11.20
C PRO A 30 -1.01 -0.02 -10.25
N PRO A 31 -0.95 -0.80 -9.15
CA PRO A 31 0.18 -0.75 -8.23
C PRO A 31 1.43 -1.27 -8.94
N LYS A 32 2.58 -0.68 -8.63
CA LYS A 32 3.86 -1.05 -9.22
C LYS A 32 4.59 -2.02 -8.30
N VAL A 33 5.29 -2.98 -8.91
CA VAL A 33 6.28 -3.80 -8.22
C VAL A 33 7.66 -3.34 -8.65
N THR A 34 8.48 -2.93 -7.68
CA THR A 34 9.87 -2.56 -7.92
C THR A 34 10.76 -3.73 -7.53
N VAL A 35 11.64 -4.13 -8.44
CA VAL A 35 12.61 -5.21 -8.20
C VAL A 35 13.96 -4.59 -7.90
N VAL A 36 14.47 -4.84 -6.70
CA VAL A 36 15.69 -4.21 -6.16
C VAL A 36 16.76 -5.27 -5.91
N SER A 37 18.02 -4.94 -6.15
CA SER A 37 19.13 -5.87 -5.88
C SER A 37 19.31 -6.10 -4.38
N ILE A 38 19.78 -7.29 -3.97
CA ILE A 38 20.05 -7.60 -2.55
C ILE A 38 21.05 -6.65 -1.87
N ASN A 39 21.92 -6.00 -2.67
CA ASN A 39 22.94 -5.07 -2.18
C ASN A 39 22.43 -3.63 -2.03
N GLU A 40 21.16 -3.38 -2.35
CA GLU A 40 20.53 -2.07 -2.29
C GLU A 40 19.46 -2.07 -1.19
N ASN A 41 19.06 -0.87 -0.73
CA ASN A 41 17.99 -0.75 0.24
C ASN A 41 16.62 -0.84 -0.47
N PRO A 42 15.82 -1.91 -0.22
CA PRO A 42 14.56 -2.11 -0.94
C PRO A 42 13.51 -1.07 -0.58
N VAL A 43 13.49 -0.55 0.64
CA VAL A 43 12.53 0.47 1.08
C VAL A 43 12.84 1.78 0.36
N LYS A 44 14.09 2.25 0.41
CA LYS A 44 14.52 3.50 -0.24
C LYS A 44 14.26 3.49 -1.75
N ASN A 45 14.50 2.35 -2.41
CA ASN A 45 14.40 2.25 -3.87
C ASN A 45 13.01 1.82 -4.36
N GLY A 46 12.25 1.09 -3.56
CA GLY A 46 10.95 0.55 -3.92
C GLY A 46 9.75 1.33 -3.37
N CYS A 47 9.96 2.11 -2.32
CA CYS A 47 8.95 2.92 -1.62
C CYS A 47 9.53 4.30 -1.30
N PRO A 48 9.83 5.12 -2.34
CA PRO A 48 10.59 6.35 -2.19
C PRO A 48 9.86 7.46 -1.42
N GLU A 49 8.53 7.35 -1.29
CA GLU A 49 7.70 8.29 -0.54
C GLU A 49 7.62 7.94 0.96
N LEU A 50 8.21 6.81 1.39
CA LEU A 50 8.40 6.53 2.81
C LEU A 50 9.53 7.44 3.36
N PRO A 51 9.27 8.22 4.42
CA PRO A 51 10.30 8.97 5.10
C PRO A 51 11.42 8.05 5.54
N LEU A 52 12.67 8.50 5.35
CA LEU A 52 13.84 7.77 5.82
C LEU A 52 13.94 7.74 7.36
N GLU A 53 13.17 8.60 8.05
CA GLU A 53 13.06 8.63 9.50
C GLU A 53 11.88 7.74 9.94
N LEU A 54 12.19 6.50 10.30
CA LEU A 54 11.26 5.41 10.59
C LEU A 54 10.34 5.63 11.82
N GLU A 55 10.41 6.77 12.52
CA GLU A 55 9.68 6.97 13.79
C GLU A 55 8.15 6.91 13.62
N SER A 56 7.62 7.29 12.45
CA SER A 56 6.20 7.20 12.09
C SER A 56 5.82 5.92 11.33
N THR A 57 6.79 5.03 11.09
CA THR A 57 6.59 3.83 10.27
C THR A 57 6.20 2.63 11.12
N VAL A 58 5.02 2.07 10.87
CA VAL A 58 4.63 0.78 11.43
C VAL A 58 5.29 -0.32 10.61
N ILE A 59 6.05 -1.20 11.28
CA ILE A 59 6.76 -2.32 10.65
C ILE A 59 6.20 -3.64 11.17
N ASN A 60 5.57 -4.42 10.29
CA ASN A 60 5.03 -5.74 10.62
C ASN A 60 5.68 -6.83 9.78
N ASN A 61 5.97 -7.98 10.39
CA ASN A 61 6.28 -9.20 9.64
C ASN A 61 5.00 -10.01 9.47
N ILE A 62 4.57 -10.19 8.22
CA ILE A 62 3.34 -10.91 7.90
C ILE A 62 3.60 -12.02 6.88
N LYS A 63 2.76 -13.04 6.90
CA LYS A 63 2.80 -14.13 5.91
C LYS A 63 1.48 -14.14 5.14
N LEU A 64 1.55 -13.89 3.84
CA LEU A 64 0.41 -13.89 2.93
C LEU A 64 0.67 -14.92 1.83
N ASN A 65 -0.25 -15.88 1.66
CA ASN A 65 -0.16 -16.95 0.67
C ASN A 65 1.23 -17.64 0.62
N ASN A 66 1.72 -18.03 1.79
CA ASN A 66 3.03 -18.67 2.00
C ASN A 66 4.28 -17.83 1.69
N ILE A 67 4.13 -16.55 1.34
CA ILE A 67 5.25 -15.63 1.17
C ILE A 67 5.34 -14.73 2.41
N GLU A 68 6.55 -14.60 2.93
CA GLU A 68 6.86 -13.71 4.05
C GLU A 68 7.12 -12.30 3.51
N TYR A 69 6.52 -11.31 4.15
CA TYR A 69 6.67 -9.90 3.84
C TYR A 69 7.03 -9.12 5.10
N THR A 70 7.89 -8.13 4.92
CA THR A 70 7.97 -6.99 5.83
C THR A 70 7.08 -5.90 5.27
N GLU A 71 6.02 -5.59 5.99
CA GLU A 71 5.05 -4.53 5.71
C GLU A 71 5.49 -3.25 6.41
N TYR A 72 5.59 -2.17 5.66
CA TYR A 72 5.82 -0.82 6.16
C TYR A 72 4.58 0.02 5.86
N ILE A 73 4.05 0.69 6.88
CA ILE A 73 2.90 1.58 6.75
C ILE A 73 3.27 2.95 7.30
N VAL A 74 3.06 3.98 6.49
CA VAL A 74 3.21 5.38 6.89
C VAL A 74 1.96 6.15 6.52
N ARG A 75 1.56 7.09 7.39
CA ARG A 75 0.44 8.00 7.17
C ARG A 75 0.90 9.43 7.34
N GLU A 76 0.94 10.20 6.26
CA GLU A 76 1.52 11.54 6.26
C GLU A 76 0.72 12.58 5.47
N PRO A 77 0.61 13.81 6.00
CA PRO A 77 0.01 14.90 5.26
C PRO A 77 0.99 15.46 4.23
N ALA A 78 0.56 15.52 2.96
CA ALA A 78 1.32 16.17 1.89
C ALA A 78 0.35 16.94 0.97
N ALA A 79 0.77 18.11 0.46
CA ALA A 79 -0.02 18.91 -0.48
C ALA A 79 -1.51 19.08 -0.10
N GLY A 80 -1.81 19.29 1.19
CA GLY A 80 -3.17 19.49 1.71
C GLY A 80 -4.06 18.24 1.77
N ASN A 81 -3.48 17.03 1.60
CA ASN A 81 -4.18 15.76 1.69
C ASN A 81 -3.42 14.80 2.61
N LEU A 82 -4.12 13.81 3.15
CA LEU A 82 -3.50 12.75 3.93
C LEU A 82 -3.21 11.56 3.02
N TYR A 83 -1.96 11.09 3.01
CA TYR A 83 -1.54 9.94 2.22
C TYR A 83 -1.21 8.78 3.15
N ASN A 84 -1.57 7.58 2.72
CA ASN A 84 -1.19 6.33 3.37
C ASN A 84 -0.34 5.54 2.38
N ASP A 85 0.91 5.27 2.73
CA ASP A 85 1.80 4.44 1.94
C ASP A 85 1.89 3.05 2.57
N TYR A 86 1.51 2.02 1.81
CA TYR A 86 1.65 0.61 2.18
C TYR A 86 2.71 -0.04 1.29
N CYS A 87 3.79 -0.46 1.91
CA CYS A 87 4.95 -1.03 1.23
C CYS A 87 5.20 -2.45 1.71
N TYR A 88 5.13 -3.42 0.80
CA TYR A 88 5.35 -4.84 1.10
C TYR A 88 6.64 -5.29 0.44
N VAL A 89 7.62 -5.67 1.26
CA VAL A 89 8.92 -6.15 0.81
C VAL A 89 9.01 -7.65 1.03
N THR A 90 9.28 -8.41 -0.03
CA THR A 90 9.64 -9.82 0.05
C THR A 90 10.93 -10.10 -0.72
N GLN A 91 11.53 -11.27 -0.50
CA GLN A 91 12.80 -11.65 -1.11
C GLN A 91 12.68 -13.05 -1.73
N LYS A 92 13.20 -13.19 -2.96
CA LYS A 92 13.52 -14.50 -3.56
C LYS A 92 14.90 -14.41 -4.18
N GLN A 93 15.77 -15.35 -3.80
CA GLN A 93 17.18 -15.38 -4.23
C GLN A 93 17.90 -14.06 -3.88
N LYS A 94 18.55 -13.41 -4.86
CA LYS A 94 19.34 -12.17 -4.70
C LYS A 94 18.57 -10.90 -5.09
N LYS A 95 17.24 -10.94 -5.03
CA LYS A 95 16.36 -9.82 -5.38
C LYS A 95 15.30 -9.59 -4.31
N TYR A 96 15.03 -8.33 -4.03
CA TYR A 96 13.84 -7.88 -3.31
C TYR A 96 12.74 -7.52 -4.30
N TYR A 97 11.51 -7.78 -3.92
CA TYR A 97 10.30 -7.43 -4.65
C TYR A 97 9.46 -6.55 -3.75
N VAL A 98 9.19 -5.34 -4.20
CA VAL A 98 8.57 -4.30 -3.40
C VAL A 98 7.25 -3.91 -4.05
N LEU A 99 6.14 -4.24 -3.40
CA LEU A 99 4.81 -3.81 -3.83
C LEU A 99 4.46 -2.54 -3.06
N ASN A 100 4.26 -1.44 -3.78
CA ASN A 100 3.99 -0.13 -3.18
C ASN A 100 2.59 0.37 -3.54
N PHE A 101 1.82 0.78 -2.53
CA PHE A 101 0.46 1.28 -2.67
C PHE A 101 0.33 2.62 -1.93
N ILE A 102 0.22 3.70 -2.70
CA ILE A 102 0.03 5.04 -2.15
C ILE A 102 -1.44 5.41 -2.29
N ILE A 103 -2.11 5.61 -1.16
CA ILE A 103 -3.54 5.90 -1.07
C ILE A 103 -3.73 7.30 -0.54
N ARG A 104 -4.37 8.15 -1.34
CA ARG A 104 -4.77 9.50 -0.98
C ARG A 104 -6.15 9.48 -0.33
N GLU A 105 -6.25 10.08 0.84
CA GLU A 105 -7.51 10.47 1.47
C GLU A 105 -8.01 11.73 0.77
N VAL A 106 -9.14 11.62 0.06
CA VAL A 106 -9.70 12.68 -0.78
C VAL A 106 -10.39 13.75 0.08
N ASN A 107 -10.83 13.36 1.29
CA ASN A 107 -11.27 14.27 2.34
C ASN A 107 -10.04 14.76 3.11
N GLY A 108 -9.26 15.66 2.51
CA GLY A 108 -8.08 16.22 3.18
C GLY A 108 -8.46 16.94 4.48
N CYS A 109 -7.48 17.16 5.36
CA CYS A 109 -7.61 17.99 6.57
C CYS A 109 -8.03 19.46 6.30
N ALA A 110 -8.22 19.84 5.04
CA ALA A 110 -8.68 21.16 4.59
C ALA A 110 -9.86 21.11 3.58
N GLY A 111 -10.47 19.93 3.38
CA GLY A 111 -11.32 19.63 2.22
C GLY A 111 -12.79 19.33 2.51
N GLY A 112 -13.36 19.87 3.59
CA GLY A 112 -14.79 20.22 3.81
C GLY A 112 -15.93 19.48 3.11
N SER A 113 -15.84 18.19 2.78
CA SER A 113 -16.98 17.40 2.33
C SER A 113 -17.43 16.48 3.45
N PRO A 114 -18.53 16.82 4.16
CA PRO A 114 -18.95 16.09 5.34
C PRO A 114 -19.36 14.66 4.97
N GLY A 115 -18.62 13.68 5.48
CA GLY A 115 -19.11 12.32 5.60
C GLY A 115 -20.29 12.26 6.59
N ALA A 116 -20.99 11.13 6.66
CA ALA A 116 -22.17 10.97 7.52
C ALA A 116 -21.88 11.20 9.02
N PHE A 117 -20.60 11.12 9.43
CA PHE A 117 -20.13 11.25 10.80
C PHE A 117 -19.20 12.45 11.02
N TRP A 118 -19.11 13.39 10.06
CA TRP A 118 -18.27 14.59 10.16
C TRP A 118 -18.61 15.40 11.42
N GLU A 119 -17.59 15.83 12.15
CA GLU A 119 -17.70 16.57 13.43
C GLU A 119 -18.47 15.83 14.54
N THR A 120 -18.66 14.51 14.41
CA THR A 120 -19.20 13.67 15.48
C THR A 120 -18.08 12.96 16.24
N GLU A 121 -18.36 12.50 17.45
CA GLU A 121 -17.42 11.69 18.24
C GLU A 121 -17.03 10.36 17.56
N PHE A 122 -17.79 9.92 16.55
CA PHE A 122 -17.59 8.67 15.82
C PHE A 122 -16.79 8.85 14.53
N GLU A 123 -16.43 10.08 14.15
CA GLU A 123 -15.76 10.36 12.88
C GLU A 123 -14.47 9.55 12.70
N GLU A 124 -13.60 9.59 13.71
CA GLU A 124 -12.31 8.90 13.68
C GLU A 124 -12.48 7.37 13.61
N GLU A 125 -13.43 6.83 14.37
CA GLU A 125 -13.74 5.39 14.36
C GLU A 125 -14.27 4.95 12.99
N CYS A 126 -15.21 5.69 12.41
CA CYS A 126 -15.76 5.38 11.11
C CYS A 126 -14.71 5.47 9.99
N ILE A 127 -13.87 6.52 9.99
CA ILE A 127 -12.75 6.64 9.04
C ILE A 127 -11.80 5.44 9.16
N ASN A 128 -11.48 5.02 10.39
CA ASN A 128 -10.61 3.87 10.62
C ASN A 128 -11.25 2.55 10.14
N LEU A 129 -12.54 2.34 10.37
CA LEU A 129 -13.27 1.17 9.89
C LEU A 129 -13.30 1.12 8.36
N ASP A 130 -13.63 2.24 7.71
CA ASP A 130 -13.64 2.34 6.25
C ASP A 130 -12.23 2.15 5.68
N ARG A 131 -11.19 2.68 6.33
CA ARG A 131 -9.79 2.47 5.94
C ARG A 131 -9.41 0.98 5.98
N VAL A 132 -9.76 0.27 7.04
CA VAL A 132 -9.45 -1.17 7.15
C VAL A 132 -10.23 -1.97 6.10
N LYS A 133 -11.52 -1.67 5.93
CA LYS A 133 -12.43 -2.39 5.03
C LYS A 133 -12.15 -2.12 3.56
N ASP A 134 -11.97 -0.87 3.18
CA ASP A 134 -11.91 -0.44 1.78
C ASP A 134 -10.46 -0.32 1.27
N ILE A 135 -9.47 -0.23 2.17
CA ILE A 135 -8.06 -0.08 1.82
C ILE A 135 -7.20 -1.24 2.30
N GLU A 136 -7.03 -1.42 3.62
CA GLU A 136 -6.04 -2.39 4.11
C GLU A 136 -6.35 -3.83 3.69
N ASN A 137 -7.59 -4.28 3.89
CA ASN A 137 -7.99 -5.66 3.57
C ASN A 137 -7.92 -5.93 2.06
N PRO A 138 -8.41 -5.04 1.17
CA PRO A 138 -8.21 -5.17 -0.26
C PRO A 138 -6.74 -5.18 -0.68
N ILE A 139 -5.87 -4.35 -0.09
CA ILE A 139 -4.42 -4.38 -0.36
C ILE A 139 -3.83 -5.74 0.04
N LYS A 140 -4.10 -6.22 1.25
CA LYS A 140 -3.63 -7.54 1.71
C LYS A 140 -4.14 -8.67 0.81
N THR A 141 -5.38 -8.56 0.32
CA THR A 141 -5.93 -9.50 -0.67
C THR A 141 -5.11 -9.50 -1.96
N MET A 142 -4.78 -8.32 -2.51
CA MET A 142 -3.93 -8.22 -3.70
C MET A 142 -2.52 -8.76 -3.46
N VAL A 143 -1.88 -8.37 -2.36
CA VAL A 143 -0.54 -8.87 -1.99
C VAL A 143 -0.55 -10.39 -1.83
N SER A 144 -1.62 -10.96 -1.28
CA SER A 144 -1.76 -12.43 -1.15
C SER A 144 -1.84 -13.15 -2.50
N THR A 145 -2.20 -12.46 -3.58
CA THR A 145 -2.21 -13.06 -4.92
C THR A 145 -0.82 -13.07 -5.57
N PHE A 146 0.15 -12.35 -5.00
CA PHE A 146 1.51 -12.33 -5.51
C PHE A 146 2.11 -13.73 -5.43
N LYS A 147 2.77 -14.13 -6.52
CA LYS A 147 3.55 -15.37 -6.54
C LYS A 147 4.73 -15.22 -7.48
N PHE A 148 5.78 -15.96 -7.15
CA PHE A 148 6.91 -16.15 -8.05
C PHE A 148 6.55 -17.16 -9.14
N ILE A 149 7.01 -16.88 -10.34
CA ILE A 149 6.89 -17.76 -11.50
C ILE A 149 8.26 -18.37 -11.72
N ASP A 150 8.30 -19.66 -11.98
CA ASP A 150 9.51 -20.41 -12.32
C ASP A 150 9.71 -20.50 -13.83
#